data_AF-A0A6G3TMK1-F1
#
_entry.id   AF-A0A6G3TMK1-F1
#
_cell.length_a   1.000
_cell.length_b   1.000
_cell.length_c   1.000
_cell.angle_alpha   90.00
_cell.angle_beta   90.00
_cell.angle_gamma   90.00
#
_symmetry.space_group_name_H-M   'P 1'
#
loop_
_entity.id
_entity.type
_entity.pdbx_description
1 polymer ?
#
loop_
_entity_poly.entity_id
_entity_poly.type
_entity_poly.pdbx_seq_one_letter_code
_entity_poly.pdbx_strand_id
1 'polypeptide(L)'
;LTVCGVPYAEARGAVGAGGVETLTTRWEVRWTPATAAMLSAVGVHGVTPAQAAEGVLRERWRTERDEGGPTAAQTLEGLRQAAECGLPDLADARLTESADVLPAAAALPELLTGLGLLDRLRAGHVPGLGADEDRALRAAAVAELLTAAAVRQVDGLSGAEDPADAHALLELAHRADVLGGVRLADALTRLAREGSPLMRGAAGAVRVLLGHEDPDVLGERVASWVDGARDRASRSALTARLTGLLTAAGPLLESAAPALEPLLDRVSELADREFLDRLPALRGGFDTLSPAARDRLLSVVEERVGVDRPADTGGVDPTALALWTRADLMARAALDGLRLLPPAPEPTPGPVPVPGDPAPCPESGPGPGTEARSASNPDRLQPLADDADPPHGTATAAVSTPSPTPSTAPS
;
A
#
# COMPACT_ATOMS: atom_id res chain seq x y z
N LEU A 1 -26.04 -17.11 -7.20
CA LEU A 1 -26.40 -18.10 -6.16
C LEU A 1 -26.23 -17.54 -4.74
N THR A 2 -25.07 -16.98 -4.38
CA THR A 2 -24.84 -16.34 -3.07
C THR A 2 -25.85 -15.24 -2.76
N VAL A 3 -26.12 -14.35 -3.72
CA VAL A 3 -27.16 -13.30 -3.62
C VAL A 3 -28.54 -13.88 -3.32
N CYS A 4 -28.84 -15.07 -3.84
CA CYS A 4 -30.11 -15.75 -3.62
C CYS A 4 -30.11 -16.57 -2.31
N GLY A 5 -29.06 -16.50 -1.49
CA GLY A 5 -28.93 -17.27 -0.26
C GLY A 5 -28.77 -18.78 -0.45
N VAL A 6 -28.39 -19.24 -1.65
CA VAL A 6 -28.25 -20.69 -1.94
C VAL A 6 -26.87 -21.17 -1.47
N PRO A 7 -26.77 -22.08 -0.47
CA PRO A 7 -25.50 -22.56 0.06
C PRO A 7 -24.91 -23.65 -0.85
N TYR A 8 -24.39 -23.23 -2.01
CA TYR A 8 -23.78 -24.12 -3.01
C TYR A 8 -22.25 -24.09 -2.96
N ALA A 9 -21.69 -22.90 -2.78
CA ALA A 9 -20.25 -22.68 -2.80
C ALA A 9 -19.84 -21.71 -1.70
N GLU A 10 -18.69 -21.97 -1.09
CA GLU A 10 -18.06 -21.13 -0.07
C GLU A 10 -16.65 -20.77 -0.53
N ALA A 11 -16.31 -19.48 -0.46
CA ALA A 11 -14.97 -19.01 -0.77
C ALA A 11 -14.01 -19.45 0.34
N ARG A 12 -12.95 -20.18 -0.01
CA ARG A 12 -11.83 -20.50 0.88
C ARG A 12 -10.77 -19.42 0.68
N GLY A 13 -10.42 -18.71 1.76
CA GLY A 13 -9.39 -17.66 1.71
C GLY A 13 -8.12 -18.17 1.03
N ALA A 14 -7.72 -17.51 -0.06
CA ALA A 14 -6.41 -17.69 -0.66
C ALA A 14 -5.50 -16.59 -0.10
N VAL A 15 -4.55 -16.97 0.75
CA VAL A 15 -3.53 -16.04 1.23
C VAL A 15 -2.50 -15.88 0.12
N GLY A 16 -2.47 -14.71 -0.51
CA GLY A 16 -1.38 -14.34 -1.40
C GLY A 16 -0.10 -14.20 -0.60
N ALA A 17 1.00 -14.79 -1.07
CA ALA A 17 2.30 -14.52 -0.48
C ALA A 17 2.62 -13.02 -0.64
N GLY A 18 2.94 -12.33 0.46
CA GLY A 18 3.40 -10.94 0.41
C GLY A 18 2.31 -9.85 0.35
N GLY A 19 1.05 -10.15 0.68
CA GLY A 19 0.00 -9.12 0.79
C GLY A 19 -0.56 -8.59 -0.54
N VAL A 20 -0.20 -9.23 -1.66
CA VAL A 20 -0.74 -8.91 -2.98
C VAL A 20 -2.07 -9.65 -3.19
N GLU A 21 -3.04 -8.97 -3.82
CA GLU A 21 -4.35 -9.53 -4.16
C GLU A 21 -4.17 -10.81 -4.99
N THR A 22 -4.84 -11.90 -4.57
CA THR A 22 -4.70 -13.19 -5.25
C THR A 22 -5.48 -13.18 -6.56
N LEU A 23 -4.78 -13.32 -7.67
CA LEU A 23 -5.38 -13.47 -9.01
C LEU A 23 -6.24 -14.74 -9.15
N THR A 24 -6.22 -15.63 -8.16
CA THR A 24 -6.98 -16.87 -8.11
C THR A 24 -7.83 -16.93 -6.86
N THR A 25 -9.13 -17.22 -7.01
CA THR A 25 -10.01 -17.52 -5.89
C THR A 25 -10.18 -19.03 -5.75
N ARG A 26 -10.14 -19.53 -4.51
CA ARG A 26 -10.43 -20.94 -4.21
C ARG A 26 -11.84 -21.06 -3.67
N TRP A 27 -12.60 -21.97 -4.24
CA TRP A 27 -13.97 -22.25 -3.82
C TRP A 27 -14.11 -23.70 -3.40
N GLU A 28 -14.84 -23.92 -2.32
CA GLU A 28 -15.35 -25.23 -1.97
C GLU A 28 -16.81 -25.31 -2.38
N VAL A 29 -17.15 -26.31 -3.18
CA VAL A 29 -18.49 -26.50 -3.72
C VAL A 29 -19.07 -27.79 -3.16
N ARG A 30 -20.29 -27.71 -2.62
CA ARG A 30 -20.98 -28.87 -2.06
C ARG A 30 -22.45 -28.81 -2.43
N TRP A 31 -22.97 -29.93 -2.93
CA TRP A 31 -24.40 -30.11 -3.09
C TRP A 31 -24.98 -30.71 -1.81
N THR A 32 -25.91 -29.99 -1.17
CA THR A 32 -26.59 -30.44 0.06
C THR A 32 -28.10 -30.42 -0.12
N PRO A 33 -28.88 -31.12 0.73
CA PRO A 33 -30.34 -30.98 0.74
C PRO A 33 -30.80 -29.53 0.93
N ALA A 34 -30.05 -28.72 1.68
CA ALA A 34 -30.32 -27.29 1.84
C ALA A 34 -30.14 -26.53 0.52
N THR A 35 -29.12 -26.86 -0.28
CA THR A 35 -28.93 -26.30 -1.62
C THR A 35 -30.15 -26.58 -2.51
N ALA A 36 -30.62 -27.83 -2.54
CA ALA A 36 -31.78 -28.22 -3.35
C ALA A 36 -33.09 -27.54 -2.91
N ALA A 37 -33.31 -27.43 -1.60
CA ALA A 37 -34.46 -26.73 -1.03
C ALA A 37 -34.44 -25.24 -1.38
N MET A 38 -33.29 -24.57 -1.21
CA MET A 38 -33.15 -23.15 -1.53
C MET A 38 -33.28 -22.87 -3.03
N LEU A 39 -32.77 -23.74 -3.91
CA LEU A 39 -32.97 -23.63 -5.36
C LEU A 39 -34.45 -23.68 -5.75
N SER A 40 -35.24 -24.54 -5.10
CA SER A 40 -36.69 -24.60 -5.31
C SER A 40 -37.38 -23.30 -4.85
N ALA A 41 -36.96 -22.74 -3.71
CA ALA A 41 -37.53 -21.50 -3.18
C ALA A 41 -37.25 -20.29 -4.07
N VAL A 42 -36.01 -20.15 -4.57
CA VAL A 42 -35.62 -19.00 -5.40
C VAL A 42 -36.13 -19.09 -6.84
N GLY A 43 -36.66 -20.24 -7.26
CA GLY A 43 -37.25 -20.45 -8.59
C GLY A 43 -38.42 -19.52 -8.91
N VAL A 44 -39.06 -18.92 -7.89
CA VAL A 44 -40.10 -17.88 -8.10
C VAL A 44 -39.55 -16.63 -8.79
N HIS A 45 -38.25 -16.35 -8.66
CA HIS A 45 -37.60 -15.18 -9.24
C HIS A 45 -37.07 -15.44 -10.66
N GLY A 46 -37.05 -16.69 -11.13
CA GLY A 46 -36.56 -17.01 -12.47
C GLY A 46 -36.19 -18.48 -12.65
N VAL A 47 -36.14 -18.90 -13.92
CA VAL A 47 -35.78 -20.28 -14.30
C VAL A 47 -34.29 -20.49 -14.49
N THR A 48 -33.51 -19.41 -14.53
CA THR A 48 -32.04 -19.44 -14.55
C THR A 48 -31.45 -18.79 -13.30
N PRO A 49 -30.20 -19.14 -12.90
CA PRO A 49 -29.53 -18.48 -11.78
C PRO A 49 -29.37 -16.96 -11.97
N ALA A 50 -29.19 -16.50 -13.21
CA ALA A 50 -29.10 -15.08 -13.54
C ALA A 50 -30.44 -14.36 -13.32
N GLN A 51 -31.53 -14.93 -13.82
CA GLN A 51 -32.88 -14.39 -13.61
C GLN A 51 -33.25 -14.38 -12.12
N ALA A 52 -32.96 -15.47 -11.40
CA ALA A 52 -33.22 -15.53 -9.97
C ALA A 52 -32.42 -14.49 -9.18
N ALA A 53 -31.14 -14.30 -9.52
CA ALA A 53 -30.31 -13.26 -8.91
C ALA A 53 -30.84 -11.85 -9.23
N GLU A 54 -31.18 -11.58 -10.49
CA GLU A 54 -31.73 -10.29 -10.89
C GLU A 54 -33.06 -9.99 -10.18
N GLY A 55 -33.97 -10.97 -10.10
CA GLY A 55 -35.25 -10.84 -9.43
C GLY A 55 -35.10 -10.50 -7.95
N VAL A 56 -34.22 -11.21 -7.24
CA VAL A 56 -33.91 -10.95 -5.82
C VAL A 56 -33.32 -9.54 -5.63
N LEU A 57 -32.36 -9.14 -6.48
CA LEU A 57 -31.74 -7.82 -6.38
C LEU A 57 -32.73 -6.69 -6.70
N ARG A 58 -33.61 -6.87 -7.68
CA ARG A 58 -34.65 -5.89 -8.02
C ARG A 58 -35.74 -5.81 -6.96
N GLU A 59 -36.08 -6.91 -6.30
CA GLU A 59 -36.99 -6.89 -5.15
C GLU A 59 -36.39 -6.11 -3.99
N ARG A 60 -35.17 -6.45 -3.57
CA ARG A 60 -34.45 -5.69 -2.55
C ARG A 60 -34.35 -4.21 -2.90
N TRP A 61 -34.04 -3.88 -4.15
CA TRP A 61 -33.95 -2.50 -4.61
C TRP A 61 -35.28 -1.73 -4.54
N ARG A 62 -36.41 -2.42 -4.74
CA ARG A 62 -37.74 -1.81 -4.55
C ARG A 62 -38.01 -1.54 -3.09
N THR A 63 -37.71 -2.50 -2.20
CA THR A 63 -37.83 -2.29 -0.76
C THR A 63 -37.00 -1.12 -0.27
N GLU A 64 -35.73 -1.02 -0.70
CA GLU A 64 -34.85 0.12 -0.38
C GLU A 64 -35.47 1.47 -0.81
N ARG A 65 -36.18 1.52 -1.94
CA ARG A 65 -36.89 2.74 -2.38
C ARG A 65 -38.15 3.03 -1.58
N ASP A 66 -38.93 2.00 -1.27
CA ASP A 66 -40.15 2.12 -0.48
C ASP A 66 -39.82 2.59 0.96
N GLU A 67 -38.64 2.28 1.47
CA GLU A 67 -38.10 2.71 2.77
C GLU A 67 -37.49 4.12 2.78
N GLY A 68 -37.62 4.89 1.69
CA GLY A 68 -37.14 6.27 1.61
C GLY A 68 -35.89 6.47 0.75
N GLY A 69 -35.45 5.44 0.04
CA GLY A 69 -34.29 5.47 -0.87
C GLY A 69 -33.09 4.70 -0.31
N PRO A 70 -32.22 4.17 -1.19
CA PRO A 70 -31.07 3.39 -0.78
C PRO A 70 -30.03 4.26 -0.06
N THR A 71 -29.42 3.71 0.99
CA THR A 71 -28.24 4.30 1.63
C THR A 71 -27.00 4.21 0.73
N ALA A 72 -25.92 4.91 1.07
CA ALA A 72 -24.65 4.82 0.36
C ALA A 72 -24.12 3.37 0.34
N ALA A 73 -24.08 2.71 1.50
CA ALA A 73 -23.71 1.30 1.62
C ALA A 73 -24.60 0.37 0.77
N GLN A 74 -25.93 0.57 0.77
CA GLN A 74 -26.86 -0.23 -0.05
C GLN A 74 -26.64 0.01 -1.55
N THR A 75 -26.36 1.24 -1.95
CA THR A 75 -26.09 1.62 -3.36
C THR A 75 -24.81 0.95 -3.86
N LEU A 76 -23.72 1.03 -3.08
CA LEU A 76 -22.44 0.38 -3.39
C LEU A 76 -22.58 -1.14 -3.47
N GLU A 77 -23.24 -1.74 -2.47
CA GLU A 77 -23.46 -3.18 -2.43
C GLU A 77 -24.34 -3.64 -3.60
N GLY A 78 -25.39 -2.88 -3.93
CA GLY A 78 -26.25 -3.15 -5.06
C GLY A 78 -25.53 -3.11 -6.40
N LEU A 79 -24.67 -2.11 -6.63
CA LEU A 79 -23.82 -2.02 -7.83
C LEU A 79 -22.84 -3.21 -7.90
N ARG A 80 -22.15 -3.50 -6.79
CA ARG A 80 -21.19 -4.61 -6.70
C ARG A 80 -21.86 -5.95 -7.00
N GLN A 81 -22.99 -6.24 -6.37
CA GLN A 81 -23.72 -7.49 -6.57
C GLN A 81 -24.25 -7.63 -8.00
N ALA A 82 -24.77 -6.57 -8.60
CA ALA A 82 -25.23 -6.58 -9.99
C ALA A 82 -24.07 -6.84 -10.96
N ALA A 83 -22.93 -6.19 -10.74
CA ALA A 83 -21.73 -6.35 -11.54
C ALA A 83 -21.15 -7.78 -11.43
N GLU A 84 -20.95 -8.29 -10.22
CA GLU A 84 -20.42 -9.64 -9.97
C GLU A 84 -21.37 -10.77 -10.41
N CYS A 85 -22.68 -10.52 -10.44
CA CYS A 85 -23.65 -11.47 -10.99
C CYS A 85 -23.71 -11.45 -12.52
N GLY A 86 -22.96 -10.57 -13.20
CA GLY A 86 -22.97 -10.44 -14.66
C GLY A 86 -24.31 -9.94 -15.21
N LEU A 87 -24.95 -8.99 -14.51
CA LEU A 87 -26.26 -8.44 -14.88
C LEU A 87 -26.09 -7.02 -15.46
N PRO A 88 -25.84 -6.87 -16.77
CA PRO A 88 -25.45 -5.58 -17.38
C PRO A 88 -26.50 -4.49 -17.18
N ASP A 89 -27.78 -4.78 -17.45
CA ASP A 89 -28.85 -3.79 -17.35
C ASP A 89 -29.06 -3.29 -15.90
N LEU A 90 -28.92 -4.20 -14.93
CA LEU A 90 -29.06 -3.85 -13.52
C LEU A 90 -27.81 -3.10 -13.01
N ALA A 91 -26.62 -3.51 -13.44
CA ALA A 91 -25.37 -2.82 -13.11
C ALA A 91 -25.38 -1.38 -13.65
N ASP A 92 -25.85 -1.18 -14.88
CA ASP A 92 -25.98 0.13 -15.52
C ASP A 92 -26.98 1.04 -14.80
N ALA A 93 -28.11 0.47 -14.36
CA ALA A 93 -29.12 1.20 -13.61
C ALA A 93 -28.61 1.58 -12.20
N ARG A 94 -27.88 0.67 -11.53
CA ARG A 94 -27.22 0.95 -10.23
C ARG A 94 -26.04 1.91 -10.37
N LEU A 95 -25.32 1.90 -11.49
CA LEU A 95 -24.26 2.86 -11.78
C LEU A 95 -24.82 4.27 -11.91
N THR A 96 -25.97 4.41 -12.56
CA THR A 96 -26.69 5.69 -12.63
C THR A 96 -27.11 6.17 -11.25
N GLU A 97 -27.74 5.31 -10.44
CA GLU A 97 -28.13 5.64 -9.06
C GLU A 97 -26.94 6.03 -8.17
N SER A 98 -25.79 5.41 -8.38
CA SER A 98 -24.56 5.73 -7.66
C SER A 98 -24.11 7.17 -7.90
N ALA A 99 -24.33 7.70 -9.11
CA ALA A 99 -24.03 9.09 -9.44
C ALA A 99 -24.91 10.08 -8.69
N ASP A 100 -26.17 9.70 -8.40
CA ASP A 100 -27.16 10.55 -7.75
C ASP A 100 -27.03 10.50 -6.21
N VAL A 101 -26.81 9.32 -5.64
CA VAL A 101 -26.86 9.10 -4.19
C VAL A 101 -25.52 9.37 -3.50
N LEU A 102 -24.42 8.80 -4.03
CA LEU A 102 -23.15 8.76 -3.31
C LEU A 102 -22.52 10.14 -3.08
N PRO A 103 -22.54 11.11 -4.02
CA PRO A 103 -21.91 12.41 -3.80
C PRO A 103 -22.44 13.22 -2.61
N ALA A 104 -23.68 12.93 -2.17
CA ALA A 104 -24.35 13.62 -1.08
C ALA A 104 -24.42 12.80 0.22
N ALA A 105 -24.51 11.46 0.12
CA ALA A 105 -24.77 10.60 1.26
C ALA A 105 -23.54 9.83 1.78
N ALA A 106 -22.53 9.61 0.94
CA ALA A 106 -21.41 8.72 1.28
C ALA A 106 -20.33 9.41 2.12
N ALA A 107 -19.79 8.68 3.09
CA ALA A 107 -18.58 9.05 3.80
C ALA A 107 -17.33 8.80 2.93
N LEU A 108 -16.18 9.36 3.32
CA LEU A 108 -14.94 9.21 2.54
C LEU A 108 -14.55 7.74 2.27
N PRO A 109 -14.58 6.81 3.25
CA PRO A 109 -14.26 5.40 2.97
C PRO A 109 -15.22 4.75 1.96
N GLU A 110 -16.50 5.10 2.01
CA GLU A 110 -17.51 4.62 1.06
C GLU A 110 -17.26 5.18 -0.34
N LEU A 111 -16.91 6.47 -0.46
CA LEU A 111 -16.54 7.09 -1.73
C LEU A 111 -15.31 6.41 -2.34
N LEU A 112 -14.28 6.13 -1.55
CA LEU A 112 -13.08 5.42 -2.01
C LEU A 112 -13.39 3.97 -2.45
N THR A 113 -14.26 3.28 -1.69
CA THR A 113 -14.75 1.94 -2.07
C THR A 113 -15.49 1.99 -3.41
N GLY A 114 -16.34 2.99 -3.60
CA GLY A 114 -17.04 3.23 -4.86
C GLY A 114 -16.07 3.52 -6.01
N LEU A 115 -15.06 4.36 -5.78
CA LEU A 115 -14.03 4.67 -6.78
C LEU A 115 -13.25 3.41 -7.22
N GLY A 116 -12.85 2.55 -6.29
CA GLY A 116 -12.21 1.28 -6.62
C GLY A 116 -13.11 0.34 -7.44
N LEU A 117 -14.41 0.30 -7.13
CA LEU A 117 -15.38 -0.45 -7.92
C LEU A 117 -15.53 0.12 -9.34
N LEU A 118 -15.56 1.44 -9.50
CA LEU A 118 -15.63 2.11 -10.80
C LEU A 118 -14.38 1.86 -11.64
N ASP A 119 -13.19 1.84 -11.04
CA ASP A 119 -11.95 1.52 -11.74
C ASP A 119 -11.97 0.08 -12.29
N ARG A 120 -12.46 -0.87 -11.49
CA ARG A 120 -12.64 -2.26 -11.95
C ARG A 120 -13.64 -2.37 -13.10
N LEU A 121 -14.74 -1.61 -13.04
CA LEU A 121 -15.73 -1.56 -14.12
C LEU A 121 -15.13 -0.96 -15.40
N ARG A 122 -14.39 0.15 -15.29
CA ARG A 122 -13.70 0.79 -16.42
C ARG A 122 -12.68 -0.13 -17.07
N ALA A 123 -11.94 -0.88 -16.26
CA ALA A 123 -10.94 -1.83 -16.75
C ALA A 123 -11.54 -3.13 -17.30
N GLY A 124 -12.86 -3.35 -17.16
CA GLY A 124 -13.50 -4.61 -17.53
C GLY A 124 -13.05 -5.80 -16.66
N HIS A 125 -12.52 -5.53 -15.46
CA HIS A 125 -11.99 -6.53 -14.53
C HIS A 125 -13.08 -7.20 -13.66
N VAL A 126 -14.35 -7.09 -14.07
CA VAL A 126 -15.46 -7.78 -13.40
C VAL A 126 -15.84 -9.02 -14.22
N PRO A 127 -15.55 -10.23 -13.71
CA PRO A 127 -15.89 -11.46 -14.41
C PRO A 127 -17.39 -11.56 -14.73
N GLY A 128 -17.73 -11.94 -15.96
CA GLY A 128 -19.11 -12.22 -16.37
C GLY A 128 -19.95 -11.00 -16.77
N LEU A 129 -19.53 -9.77 -16.48
CA LEU A 129 -20.26 -8.56 -16.88
C LEU A 129 -20.00 -8.13 -18.34
N GLY A 130 -18.83 -8.53 -18.88
CA GLY A 130 -18.36 -8.13 -20.20
C GLY A 130 -17.79 -6.71 -20.23
N ALA A 131 -16.79 -6.50 -21.09
CA ALA A 131 -16.29 -5.16 -21.37
C ALA A 131 -17.30 -4.40 -22.25
N ASP A 132 -17.60 -3.16 -21.88
CA ASP A 132 -18.56 -2.29 -22.56
C ASP A 132 -18.05 -0.85 -22.50
N GLU A 133 -17.84 -0.23 -23.66
CA GLU A 133 -17.22 1.10 -23.76
C GLU A 133 -18.14 2.19 -23.17
N ASP A 134 -19.46 2.09 -23.38
CA ASP A 134 -20.43 3.07 -22.88
C ASP A 134 -20.53 3.01 -21.34
N ARG A 135 -20.49 1.82 -20.75
CA ARG A 135 -20.38 1.64 -19.29
C ARG A 135 -19.06 2.17 -18.76
N ALA A 136 -17.95 1.93 -19.46
CA ALA A 136 -16.65 2.46 -19.05
C ALA A 136 -16.64 4.00 -19.05
N LEU A 137 -17.23 4.63 -20.07
CA LEU A 137 -17.39 6.09 -20.14
C LEU A 137 -18.29 6.63 -19.02
N ARG A 138 -19.42 5.97 -18.74
CA ARG A 138 -20.29 6.36 -17.61
C ARG A 138 -19.57 6.19 -16.27
N ALA A 139 -18.86 5.08 -16.06
CA ALA A 139 -18.10 4.85 -14.84
C ALA A 139 -16.98 5.90 -14.65
N ALA A 140 -16.37 6.36 -15.75
CA ALA A 140 -15.44 7.48 -15.72
C ALA A 140 -16.09 8.78 -15.22
N ALA A 141 -17.25 9.14 -15.79
CA ALA A 141 -17.98 10.34 -15.39
C ALA A 141 -18.43 10.28 -13.91
N VAL A 142 -18.93 9.12 -13.46
CA VAL A 142 -19.28 8.93 -12.04
C VAL A 142 -18.04 9.03 -11.15
N ALA A 143 -16.91 8.49 -11.56
CA ALA A 143 -15.67 8.56 -10.79
C ALA A 143 -15.19 10.01 -10.59
N GLU A 144 -15.36 10.89 -11.58
CA GLU A 144 -15.07 12.32 -11.44
C GLU A 144 -15.98 12.98 -10.40
N LEU A 145 -17.29 12.68 -10.43
CA LEU A 145 -18.25 13.18 -9.44
C LEU A 145 -17.92 12.72 -8.02
N LEU A 146 -17.58 11.44 -7.85
CA LEU A 146 -17.21 10.88 -6.54
C LEU A 146 -15.88 11.45 -6.05
N THR A 147 -14.91 11.67 -6.92
CA THR A 147 -13.64 12.30 -6.54
C THR A 147 -13.86 13.74 -6.09
N ALA A 148 -14.70 14.50 -6.81
CA ALA A 148 -15.07 15.85 -6.41
C ALA A 148 -15.84 15.87 -5.08
N ALA A 149 -16.65 14.85 -4.79
CA ALA A 149 -17.31 14.69 -3.49
C ALA A 149 -16.31 14.36 -2.39
N ALA A 150 -15.38 13.44 -2.63
CA ALA A 150 -14.36 13.04 -1.68
C ALA A 150 -13.45 14.22 -1.28
N VAL A 151 -13.05 15.06 -2.26
CA VAL A 151 -12.27 16.28 -1.98
C VAL A 151 -13.05 17.26 -1.09
N ARG A 152 -14.39 17.37 -1.22
CA ARG A 152 -15.20 18.19 -0.30
C ARG A 152 -15.22 17.65 1.12
N GLN A 153 -15.12 16.32 1.29
CA GLN A 153 -15.14 15.69 2.61
C GLN A 153 -13.81 15.82 3.37
N VAL A 154 -12.71 16.23 2.72
CA VAL A 154 -11.40 16.39 3.38
C VAL A 154 -11.47 17.36 4.56
N ASP A 155 -12.24 18.44 4.45
CA ASP A 155 -12.43 19.39 5.54
C ASP A 155 -13.10 18.72 6.77
N GLY A 156 -13.96 17.73 6.53
CA GLY A 156 -14.61 16.91 7.56
C GLY A 156 -13.64 16.04 8.36
N LEU A 157 -12.42 15.80 7.84
CA LEU A 157 -11.39 15.05 8.56
C LEU A 157 -10.64 15.89 9.60
N SER A 158 -10.91 17.20 9.70
CA SER A 158 -10.15 18.07 10.61
C SER A 158 -10.13 17.59 12.07
N GLY A 159 -11.17 16.88 12.53
CA GLY A 159 -11.24 16.29 13.87
C GLY A 159 -10.95 14.79 13.95
N ALA A 160 -10.55 14.14 12.86
CA ALA A 160 -10.38 12.68 12.81
C ALA A 160 -9.20 12.22 13.66
N GLU A 161 -9.39 11.15 14.42
CA GLU A 161 -8.37 10.54 15.30
C GLU A 161 -8.13 9.05 14.96
N ASP A 162 -8.79 8.53 13.93
CA ASP A 162 -8.60 7.15 13.45
C ASP A 162 -7.49 7.11 12.38
N PRO A 163 -6.45 6.26 12.53
CA PRO A 163 -5.46 6.03 11.48
C PRO A 163 -6.05 5.62 10.12
N ALA A 164 -7.22 4.97 10.09
CA ALA A 164 -7.90 4.62 8.85
C ALA A 164 -8.25 5.86 8.00
N ASP A 165 -8.56 6.99 8.63
CA ASP A 165 -8.83 8.25 7.94
C ASP A 165 -7.58 8.87 7.32
N ALA A 166 -6.41 8.71 7.95
CA ALA A 166 -5.12 9.11 7.38
C ALA A 166 -4.78 8.28 6.13
N HIS A 167 -5.07 6.98 6.15
CA HIS A 167 -4.89 6.12 4.98
C HIS A 167 -5.86 6.52 3.86
N ALA A 168 -7.13 6.79 4.19
CA ALA A 168 -8.11 7.28 3.22
C ALA A 168 -7.69 8.62 2.57
N LEU A 169 -7.05 9.52 3.34
CA LEU A 169 -6.51 10.77 2.80
C LEU A 169 -5.41 10.53 1.76
N LEU A 170 -4.50 9.58 2.01
CA LEU A 170 -3.44 9.20 1.08
C LEU A 170 -4.01 8.63 -0.23
N GLU A 171 -4.95 7.69 -0.12
CA GLU A 171 -5.63 7.08 -1.28
C GLU A 171 -6.35 8.13 -2.14
N LEU A 172 -7.06 9.07 -1.50
CA LEU A 172 -7.69 10.18 -2.19
C LEU A 172 -6.65 11.07 -2.90
N ALA A 173 -5.52 11.34 -2.26
CA ALA A 173 -4.49 12.20 -2.80
C ALA A 173 -3.87 11.67 -4.09
N HIS A 174 -3.46 10.40 -4.11
CA HIS A 174 -2.94 9.76 -5.32
C HIS A 174 -3.94 9.81 -6.48
N ARG A 175 -5.23 9.65 -6.16
CA ARG A 175 -6.28 9.70 -7.17
C ARG A 175 -6.55 11.10 -7.72
N ALA A 176 -6.59 12.09 -6.83
CA ALA A 176 -6.95 13.46 -7.17
C ALA A 176 -5.80 14.23 -7.83
N ASP A 177 -4.54 13.83 -7.61
CA ASP A 177 -3.37 14.41 -8.27
C ASP A 177 -3.47 14.30 -9.80
N VAL A 178 -3.90 13.13 -10.29
CA VAL A 178 -4.18 12.88 -11.72
C VAL A 178 -5.22 13.85 -12.30
N LEU A 179 -6.09 14.41 -11.45
CA LEU A 179 -7.17 15.33 -11.83
C LEU A 179 -6.85 16.82 -11.56
N GLY A 180 -5.62 17.16 -11.14
CA GLY A 180 -5.14 18.55 -11.07
C GLY A 180 -5.75 19.42 -9.96
N GLY A 181 -5.86 18.89 -8.75
CA GLY A 181 -6.70 19.47 -7.69
C GLY A 181 -6.10 20.62 -6.87
N VAL A 182 -6.16 21.87 -7.35
CA VAL A 182 -5.88 23.09 -6.54
C VAL A 182 -6.70 23.11 -5.23
N ARG A 183 -7.96 22.61 -5.29
CA ARG A 183 -8.84 22.50 -4.11
C ARG A 183 -8.33 21.51 -3.07
N LEU A 184 -7.76 20.38 -3.51
CA LEU A 184 -7.17 19.42 -2.59
C LEU A 184 -5.93 20.00 -1.92
N ALA A 185 -5.09 20.73 -2.67
CA ALA A 185 -3.92 21.41 -2.11
C ALA A 185 -4.30 22.42 -1.01
N ASP A 186 -5.37 23.20 -1.21
CA ASP A 186 -5.89 24.12 -0.18
C ASP A 186 -6.42 23.37 1.05
N ALA A 187 -7.26 22.34 0.85
CA ALA A 187 -7.80 21.53 1.93
C ALA A 187 -6.69 20.85 2.76
N LEU A 188 -5.67 20.29 2.10
CA LEU A 188 -4.49 19.73 2.75
C LEU A 188 -3.68 20.79 3.52
N THR A 189 -3.57 22.00 2.98
CA THR A 189 -2.88 23.10 3.66
C THR A 189 -3.60 23.51 4.95
N ARG A 190 -4.94 23.60 4.92
CA ARG A 190 -5.75 23.83 6.12
C ARG A 190 -5.62 22.68 7.10
N LEU A 191 -5.74 21.44 6.63
CA LEU A 191 -5.64 20.24 7.47
C LEU A 191 -4.27 20.11 8.16
N ALA A 192 -3.17 20.45 7.49
CA ALA A 192 -1.83 20.46 8.07
C ALA A 192 -1.64 21.52 9.19
N ARG A 193 -2.44 22.59 9.17
CA ARG A 193 -2.40 23.68 10.15
C ARG A 193 -3.36 23.45 11.31
N GLU A 194 -4.61 23.11 11.00
CA GLU A 194 -5.75 23.18 11.92
C GLU A 194 -6.32 21.80 12.29
N GLY A 195 -5.89 20.74 11.61
CA GLY A 195 -6.36 19.39 11.88
C GLY A 195 -5.97 18.87 13.27
N SER A 196 -6.56 17.73 13.63
CA SER A 196 -6.15 16.94 14.78
C SER A 196 -4.64 16.63 14.70
N PRO A 197 -3.98 16.32 15.82
CA PRO A 197 -2.57 15.92 15.79
C PRO A 197 -2.31 14.83 14.74
N LEU A 198 -3.18 13.82 14.65
CA LEU A 198 -3.06 12.76 13.66
C LEU A 198 -3.14 13.29 12.22
N MET A 199 -4.20 14.04 11.90
CA MET A 199 -4.41 14.52 10.53
C MET A 199 -3.38 15.56 10.09
N ARG A 200 -2.81 16.33 11.01
CA ARG A 200 -1.69 17.23 10.71
C ARG A 200 -0.44 16.49 10.24
N GLY A 201 -0.15 15.35 10.87
CA GLY A 201 0.92 14.46 10.45
C GLY A 201 0.68 13.89 9.05
N ALA A 202 -0.52 13.33 8.84
CA ALA A 202 -0.92 12.75 7.56
C ALA A 202 -0.92 13.78 6.41
N ALA A 203 -1.52 14.96 6.63
CA ALA A 203 -1.57 16.02 5.63
C ALA A 203 -0.18 16.55 5.27
N GLY A 204 0.75 16.64 6.22
CA GLY A 204 2.15 17.00 5.95
C GLY A 204 2.82 16.01 5.00
N ALA A 205 2.71 14.71 5.29
CA ALA A 205 3.25 13.65 4.43
C ALA A 205 2.64 13.67 3.03
N VAL A 206 1.32 13.76 2.92
CA VAL A 206 0.62 13.80 1.63
C VAL A 206 1.03 15.03 0.81
N ARG A 207 1.22 16.20 1.44
CA ARG A 207 1.69 17.41 0.72
C ARG A 207 3.09 17.23 0.13
N VAL A 208 3.99 16.55 0.83
CA VAL A 208 5.32 16.23 0.28
C VAL A 208 5.22 15.21 -0.86
N LEU A 209 4.40 14.17 -0.73
CA LEU A 209 4.18 13.17 -1.78
C LEU A 209 3.64 13.78 -3.08
N LEU A 210 2.75 14.76 -2.96
CA LEU A 210 2.20 15.49 -4.10
C LEU A 210 3.11 16.62 -4.61
N GLY A 211 4.31 16.80 -4.03
CA GLY A 211 5.23 17.88 -4.39
C GLY A 211 4.74 19.29 -4.04
N HIS A 212 3.74 19.41 -3.16
CA HIS A 212 3.21 20.70 -2.69
C HIS A 212 4.02 21.33 -1.54
N GLU A 213 4.89 20.55 -0.89
CA GLU A 213 5.76 20.98 0.19
C GLU A 213 7.13 20.31 0.04
N ASP A 214 8.18 21.06 0.34
CA ASP A 214 9.55 20.55 0.35
C ASP A 214 9.72 19.55 1.52
N PRO A 215 10.35 18.37 1.29
CA PRO A 215 10.60 17.40 2.35
C PRO A 215 11.38 17.96 3.54
N ASP A 216 12.30 18.90 3.34
CA ASP A 216 13.10 19.50 4.42
C ASP A 216 12.22 20.34 5.35
N VAL A 217 11.25 21.08 4.79
CA VAL A 217 10.28 21.88 5.55
C VAL A 217 9.38 20.98 6.40
N LEU A 218 9.00 19.81 5.89
CA LEU A 218 8.28 18.83 6.71
C LEU A 218 9.20 18.30 7.82
N GLY A 219 10.43 17.91 7.50
CA GLY A 219 11.41 17.40 8.46
C GLY A 219 11.65 18.36 9.64
N GLU A 220 11.91 19.64 9.37
CA GLU A 220 12.06 20.68 10.39
C GLU A 220 10.82 20.80 11.28
N ARG A 221 9.63 20.71 10.67
CA ARG A 221 8.36 20.75 11.41
C ARG A 221 8.22 19.52 12.31
N VAL A 222 8.58 18.33 11.85
CA VAL A 222 8.56 17.11 12.67
C VAL A 222 9.55 17.21 13.82
N ALA A 223 10.78 17.72 13.59
CA ALA A 223 11.76 17.98 14.62
C ALA A 223 11.22 18.94 15.70
N SER A 224 10.51 20.01 15.29
CA SER A 224 9.88 20.94 16.22
C SER A 224 8.82 20.29 17.13
N TRP A 225 8.13 19.24 16.65
CA TRP A 225 7.17 18.49 17.47
C TRP A 225 7.86 17.70 18.57
N VAL A 226 9.05 17.16 18.28
CA VAL A 226 9.87 16.45 19.27
C VAL A 226 10.35 17.42 20.34
N ASP A 227 10.84 18.59 19.95
CA ASP A 227 11.28 19.63 20.90
C ASP A 227 10.17 20.09 21.82
N GLY A 228 8.97 20.28 21.28
CA GLY A 228 7.77 20.69 22.01
C GLY A 228 7.15 19.63 22.92
N ALA A 229 7.55 18.36 22.81
CA ALA A 229 6.98 17.24 23.57
C ALA A 229 7.53 17.14 25.01
N ARG A 230 7.32 18.20 25.80
CA ARG A 230 7.91 18.39 27.14
C ARG A 230 7.02 17.88 28.28
N ASP A 231 5.73 17.65 28.02
CA ASP A 231 4.73 17.22 29.00
C ASP A 231 3.91 16.01 28.49
N ARG A 232 2.94 15.52 29.26
CA ARG A 232 2.15 14.33 28.88
C ARG A 232 1.25 14.59 27.67
N ALA A 233 0.60 15.75 27.60
CA ALA A 233 -0.34 16.07 26.52
C ALA A 233 0.41 16.31 25.21
N SER A 234 1.51 17.06 25.24
CA SER A 234 2.36 17.28 24.06
C SER A 234 3.00 15.99 23.54
N ARG A 235 3.37 15.05 24.42
CA ARG A 235 3.84 13.70 24.03
C ARG A 235 2.74 12.86 23.38
N SER A 236 1.52 12.89 23.90
CA SER A 236 0.38 12.21 23.25
C SER A 236 0.11 12.78 21.85
N ALA A 237 0.21 14.11 21.70
CA ALA A 237 0.05 14.76 20.41
C ALA A 237 1.21 14.44 19.44
N LEU A 238 2.44 14.29 19.95
CA LEU A 238 3.58 13.83 19.16
C LEU A 238 3.32 12.42 18.61
N THR A 239 2.89 11.47 19.46
CA THR A 239 2.55 10.12 19.01
C THR A 239 1.52 10.15 17.89
N ALA A 240 0.40 10.85 18.09
CA ALA A 240 -0.65 10.95 17.08
C ALA A 240 -0.14 11.56 15.75
N ARG A 241 0.66 12.64 15.80
CA ARG A 241 1.27 13.23 14.60
C ARG A 241 2.18 12.25 13.87
N LEU A 242 3.03 11.53 14.59
CA LEU A 242 3.91 10.53 13.99
C LEU A 242 3.13 9.35 13.41
N THR A 243 2.08 8.89 14.11
CA THR A 243 1.15 7.87 13.61
C THR A 243 0.52 8.30 12.29
N GLY A 244 -0.04 9.51 12.21
CA GLY A 244 -0.65 10.02 10.98
C GLY A 244 0.37 10.21 9.85
N LEU A 245 1.55 10.77 10.17
CA LEU A 245 2.64 10.93 9.22
C LEU A 245 3.07 9.58 8.66
N LEU A 246 3.37 8.60 9.51
CA LEU A 246 3.88 7.28 9.10
C LEU A 246 2.83 6.42 8.40
N THR A 247 1.54 6.60 8.71
CA THR A 247 0.44 5.95 8.00
C THR A 247 0.35 6.45 6.54
N ALA A 248 0.57 7.76 6.33
CA ALA A 248 0.58 8.35 4.99
C ALA A 248 1.95 8.26 4.29
N ALA A 249 3.04 8.07 5.03
CA ALA A 249 4.41 8.11 4.55
C ALA A 249 4.97 6.75 4.10
N GLY A 250 4.17 5.69 4.00
CA GLY A 250 4.64 4.39 3.46
C GLY A 250 5.43 4.54 2.15
N PRO A 251 4.88 5.24 1.14
CA PRO A 251 5.61 5.58 -0.10
C PRO A 251 6.74 6.60 0.10
N LEU A 252 6.66 7.52 1.07
CA LEU A 252 7.75 8.47 1.38
C LEU A 252 8.98 7.75 1.95
N LEU A 253 8.80 6.68 2.73
CA LEU A 253 9.92 5.87 3.20
C LEU A 253 10.64 5.15 2.06
N GLU A 254 9.93 4.90 0.95
CA GLU A 254 10.50 4.27 -0.25
C GLU A 254 11.14 5.29 -1.21
N SER A 255 10.61 6.51 -1.29
CA SER A 255 10.98 7.52 -2.31
C SER A 255 11.71 8.75 -1.77
N ALA A 256 11.58 9.06 -0.48
CA ALA A 256 11.98 10.33 0.13
C ALA A 256 12.55 10.14 1.56
N ALA A 257 13.47 9.19 1.75
CA ALA A 257 14.22 9.01 2.98
C ALA A 257 14.83 10.32 3.57
N PRO A 258 15.30 11.30 2.76
CA PRO A 258 15.79 12.58 3.29
C PRO A 258 14.75 13.39 4.09
N ALA A 259 13.45 13.21 3.86
CA ALA A 259 12.41 13.94 4.58
C ALA A 259 12.40 13.68 6.10
N LEU A 260 12.99 12.55 6.53
CA LEU A 260 13.14 12.20 7.93
C LEU A 260 14.53 12.52 8.50
N GLU A 261 15.46 13.00 7.67
CA GLU A 261 16.83 13.33 8.08
C GLU A 261 16.86 14.38 9.20
N PRO A 262 16.09 15.49 9.14
CA PRO A 262 16.05 16.47 10.23
C PRO A 262 15.49 15.90 11.54
N LEU A 263 14.60 14.91 11.46
CA LEU A 263 14.09 14.21 12.66
C LEU A 263 15.20 13.36 13.29
N LEU A 264 15.92 12.59 12.48
CA LEU A 264 17.02 11.73 12.94
C LEU A 264 18.16 12.56 13.55
N ASP A 265 18.51 13.69 12.91
CA ASP A 265 19.48 14.67 13.43
C ASP A 265 19.05 15.15 14.81
N ARG A 266 17.81 15.62 14.90
CA ARG A 266 17.31 16.21 16.13
C ARG A 266 17.25 15.20 17.27
N VAL A 267 16.86 13.95 17.00
CA VAL A 267 16.85 12.89 17.99
C VAL A 267 18.27 12.57 18.48
N SER A 268 19.25 12.57 17.59
CA SER A 268 20.67 12.30 17.92
C SER A 268 21.31 13.39 18.79
N GLU A 269 20.80 14.63 18.71
CA GLU A 269 21.25 15.76 19.52
C GLU A 269 20.55 15.87 20.89
N LEU A 270 19.52 15.08 21.16
CA LEU A 270 18.82 15.11 22.44
C LEU A 270 19.72 14.58 23.56
N ALA A 271 19.73 15.28 24.70
CA ALA A 271 20.33 14.74 25.91
C ALA A 271 19.59 13.48 26.38
N ASP A 272 20.31 12.51 26.94
CA ASP A 272 19.80 11.18 27.32
C ASP A 272 18.46 11.24 28.07
N ARG A 273 18.33 12.14 29.06
CA ARG A 273 17.10 12.26 29.84
C ARG A 273 15.94 12.74 28.98
N GLU A 274 16.17 13.73 28.13
CA GLU A 274 15.16 14.28 27.23
C GLU A 274 14.72 13.26 26.19
N PHE A 275 15.65 12.46 25.69
CA PHE A 275 15.38 11.34 24.80
C PHE A 275 14.52 10.28 25.50
N LEU A 276 14.93 9.80 26.68
CA LEU A 276 14.20 8.77 27.43
C LEU A 276 12.78 9.20 27.81
N ASP A 277 12.57 10.48 28.15
CA ASP A 277 11.24 11.01 28.48
C ASP A 277 10.29 11.05 27.26
N ARG A 278 10.84 11.14 26.04
CA ARG A 278 10.11 11.16 24.75
C ARG A 278 10.05 9.80 24.06
N LEU A 279 10.92 8.87 24.40
CA LEU A 279 11.05 7.57 23.77
C LEU A 279 9.71 6.80 23.65
N PRO A 280 8.83 6.77 24.67
CA PRO A 280 7.53 6.12 24.52
C PRO A 280 6.66 6.76 23.43
N ALA A 281 6.72 8.09 23.31
CA ALA A 281 5.92 8.83 22.33
C ALA A 281 6.46 8.64 20.90
N LEU A 282 7.79 8.64 20.75
CA LEU A 282 8.46 8.31 19.49
C LEU A 282 8.07 6.89 19.07
N ARG A 283 8.26 5.90 19.95
CA ARG A 283 7.95 4.49 19.67
C ARG A 283 6.51 4.26 19.23
N GLY A 284 5.54 4.87 19.92
CA GLY A 284 4.12 4.71 19.59
C GLY A 284 3.76 5.18 18.18
N GLY A 285 4.51 6.14 17.61
CA GLY A 285 4.33 6.55 16.22
C GLY A 285 4.67 5.45 15.21
N PHE A 286 5.70 4.64 15.49
CA PHE A 286 6.23 3.59 14.59
C PHE A 286 5.49 2.25 14.68
N ASP A 287 4.51 2.12 15.58
CA ASP A 287 3.72 0.89 15.72
C ASP A 287 2.80 0.65 14.51
N THR A 288 2.52 1.67 13.69
CA THR A 288 1.69 1.55 12.48
C THR A 288 2.45 1.08 11.24
N LEU A 289 3.77 1.06 11.27
CA LEU A 289 4.57 0.62 10.12
C LEU A 289 4.43 -0.88 9.88
N SER A 290 4.34 -1.27 8.61
CA SER A 290 4.49 -2.67 8.21
C SER A 290 5.90 -3.18 8.55
N PRO A 291 6.09 -4.49 8.72
CA PRO A 291 7.42 -5.07 8.97
C PRO A 291 8.46 -4.62 7.95
N ALA A 292 8.12 -4.64 6.65
CA ALA A 292 9.03 -4.20 5.58
C ALA A 292 9.39 -2.71 5.65
N ALA A 293 8.42 -1.83 5.97
CA ALA A 293 8.70 -0.41 6.13
C ALA A 293 9.60 -0.14 7.34
N ARG A 294 9.42 -0.92 8.42
CA ARG A 294 10.27 -0.85 9.60
C ARG A 294 11.69 -1.32 9.31
N ASP A 295 11.87 -2.45 8.63
CA ASP A 295 13.21 -2.99 8.30
C ASP A 295 14.01 -2.01 7.42
N ARG A 296 13.35 -1.33 6.49
CA ARG A 296 13.97 -0.28 5.67
C ARG A 296 14.42 0.92 6.50
N LEU A 297 13.57 1.39 7.41
CA LEU A 297 13.93 2.49 8.29
C LEU A 297 15.08 2.10 9.23
N LEU A 298 15.06 0.86 9.74
CA LEU A 298 16.16 0.32 10.53
C LEU A 298 17.47 0.30 9.73
N SER A 299 17.44 -0.09 8.46
CA SER A 299 18.64 -0.07 7.60
C SER A 299 19.26 1.33 7.48
N VAL A 300 18.42 2.38 7.32
CA VAL A 300 18.88 3.79 7.27
C VAL A 300 19.48 4.22 8.61
N VAL A 301 18.85 3.84 9.72
CA VAL A 301 19.36 4.14 11.06
C VAL A 301 20.67 3.39 11.35
N GLU A 302 20.79 2.14 10.91
CA GLU A 302 21.99 1.31 11.09
C GLU A 302 23.19 1.87 10.32
N GLU A 303 22.98 2.25 9.06
CA GLU A 303 23.99 2.94 8.24
C GLU A 303 24.48 4.22 8.93
N ARG A 304 23.54 4.98 9.48
CA ARG A 304 23.81 6.27 10.14
C ARG A 304 24.53 6.13 11.48
N VAL A 305 24.09 5.21 12.33
CA VAL A 305 24.68 4.98 13.65
C VAL A 305 25.99 4.19 13.54
N GLY A 306 26.31 3.65 12.35
CA GLY A 306 27.54 2.90 12.11
C GLY A 306 27.52 1.54 12.81
N VAL A 307 26.37 0.85 12.80
CA VAL A 307 26.12 -0.39 13.55
C VAL A 307 26.84 -1.60 12.95
N ASP A 308 27.62 -1.45 11.87
CA ASP A 308 28.49 -2.48 11.29
C ASP A 308 29.52 -3.07 12.27
N ARG A 309 29.64 -2.50 13.49
CA ARG A 309 30.38 -3.10 14.59
C ARG A 309 29.66 -2.95 15.93
N PRO A 310 28.71 -3.85 16.27
CA PRO A 310 28.07 -3.84 17.59
C PRO A 310 29.05 -4.14 18.75
N ALA A 311 30.28 -4.57 18.43
CA ALA A 311 31.38 -4.77 19.38
C ALA A 311 32.36 -3.59 19.45
N ASP A 312 32.21 -2.57 18.61
CA ASP A 312 33.06 -1.39 18.63
C ASP A 312 32.55 -0.42 19.69
N THR A 313 33.26 -0.34 20.81
CA THR A 313 32.91 0.54 21.93
C THR A 313 33.32 2.00 21.67
N GLY A 314 33.70 2.35 20.44
CA GLY A 314 33.85 3.74 19.98
C GLY A 314 34.84 4.60 20.79
N GLY A 315 35.79 3.97 21.50
CA GLY A 315 36.73 4.67 22.38
C GLY A 315 36.18 5.13 23.73
N VAL A 316 35.03 4.60 24.17
CA VAL A 316 34.49 4.83 25.52
C VAL A 316 35.50 4.39 26.60
N ASP A 317 35.64 5.17 27.67
CA ASP A 317 36.49 4.86 28.81
C ASP A 317 36.16 3.46 29.37
N PRO A 318 37.15 2.54 29.45
CA PRO A 318 36.94 1.19 29.99
C PRO A 318 36.31 1.18 31.38
N THR A 319 36.57 2.22 32.19
CA THR A 319 36.01 2.33 33.55
C THR A 319 34.51 2.60 33.51
N ALA A 320 34.07 3.51 32.64
CA ALA A 320 32.65 3.77 32.39
C ALA A 320 31.95 2.52 31.84
N LEU A 321 32.60 1.82 30.91
CA LEU A 321 32.07 0.60 30.31
C LEU A 321 31.86 -0.51 31.34
N ALA A 322 32.82 -0.70 32.25
CA ALA A 322 32.71 -1.66 33.35
C ALA A 322 31.57 -1.28 34.32
N LEU A 323 31.39 0.01 34.58
CA LEU A 323 30.34 0.51 35.46
C LEU A 323 28.95 0.29 34.85
N TRP A 324 28.75 0.58 33.56
CA TRP A 324 27.51 0.31 32.85
C TRP A 324 27.22 -1.18 32.74
N THR A 325 28.22 -1.99 32.39
CA THR A 325 28.09 -3.45 32.33
C THR A 325 27.62 -4.02 33.67
N ARG A 326 28.18 -3.53 34.78
CA ARG A 326 27.76 -3.95 36.12
C ARG A 326 26.32 -3.54 36.42
N ALA A 327 25.92 -2.33 36.04
CA ALA A 327 24.54 -1.86 36.20
C ALA A 327 23.56 -2.73 35.38
N ASP A 328 23.90 -3.06 34.13
CA ASP A 328 23.08 -3.90 33.25
C ASP A 328 22.92 -5.32 33.79
N LEU A 329 24.01 -5.93 34.29
CA LEU A 329 23.94 -7.25 34.91
C LEU A 329 23.07 -7.25 36.17
N MET A 330 23.16 -6.19 36.99
CA MET A 330 22.29 -6.02 38.15
C MET A 330 20.82 -5.84 37.75
N ALA A 331 20.54 -5.04 36.73
CA ALA A 331 19.20 -4.83 36.20
C ALA A 331 18.62 -6.13 35.62
N ARG A 332 19.41 -6.88 34.85
CA ARG A 332 19.02 -8.18 34.30
C ARG A 332 18.68 -9.19 35.40
N ALA A 333 19.49 -9.28 36.45
CA ALA A 333 19.22 -10.15 37.59
C ALA A 333 17.92 -9.75 38.33
N ALA A 334 17.66 -8.44 38.46
CA ALA A 334 16.40 -7.96 39.05
C ALA A 334 15.18 -8.30 38.18
N LEU A 335 15.28 -8.11 36.85
CA LEU A 335 14.22 -8.47 35.91
C LEU A 335 13.95 -9.98 35.87
N ASP A 336 14.99 -10.81 35.98
CA ASP A 336 14.87 -12.26 36.09
C ASP A 336 14.12 -12.68 37.36
N GLY A 337 14.49 -12.09 38.50
CA GLY A 337 13.80 -12.31 39.77
C GLY A 337 12.32 -11.92 39.74
N LEU A 338 11.95 -10.93 38.91
CA LEU A 338 10.58 -10.51 38.67
C LEU A 338 9.87 -11.28 37.54
N ARG A 339 10.56 -12.21 36.87
CA ARG A 339 10.07 -12.95 35.70
C ARG A 339 9.61 -12.04 34.55
N LEU A 340 10.33 -10.94 34.33
CA LEU A 340 10.08 -9.96 33.28
C LEU A 340 11.02 -10.11 32.07
N LEU A 341 11.94 -11.07 32.10
CA LEU A 341 12.80 -11.36 30.95
C LEU A 341 11.99 -12.06 29.84
N PRO A 342 12.19 -11.69 28.56
CA PRO A 342 11.56 -12.37 27.44
C PRO A 342 12.03 -13.84 27.37
N PRO A 343 11.17 -14.75 26.89
CA PRO A 343 11.57 -16.13 26.64
C PRO A 343 12.77 -16.16 25.70
N ALA A 344 13.73 -17.05 25.95
CA ALA A 344 14.88 -17.20 25.08
C ALA A 344 14.39 -17.51 23.65
N PRO A 345 14.92 -16.82 22.62
CA PRO A 345 14.56 -17.14 21.24
C PRO A 345 14.89 -18.61 20.99
N GLU A 346 13.92 -19.37 20.48
CA GLU A 346 14.18 -20.74 20.06
C GLU A 346 15.30 -20.72 19.00
N PRO A 347 16.29 -21.62 19.09
CA PRO A 347 17.32 -21.71 18.08
C PRO A 347 16.64 -21.96 16.73
N THR A 348 16.76 -20.99 15.83
CA THR A 348 16.29 -21.12 14.45
C THR A 348 16.92 -22.40 13.89
N PRO A 349 16.15 -23.35 13.33
CA PRO A 349 16.74 -24.52 12.72
C PRO A 349 17.71 -24.02 11.66
N GLY A 350 18.99 -24.35 11.82
CA GLY A 350 20.00 -24.02 10.82
C GLY A 350 19.57 -24.56 9.45
N PRO A 351 20.06 -23.99 8.34
CA PRO A 351 19.73 -24.45 7.00
C PRO A 351 19.95 -25.96 6.94
N VAL A 352 18.88 -26.71 6.72
CA VAL A 352 18.98 -28.14 6.43
C VAL A 352 19.92 -28.30 5.25
N PRO A 353 21.04 -29.04 5.36
CA PRO A 353 21.91 -29.25 4.23
C PRO A 353 21.08 -29.95 3.16
N VAL A 354 20.96 -29.30 2.00
CA VAL A 354 20.41 -29.92 0.80
C VAL A 354 21.21 -31.20 0.56
N PRO A 355 20.55 -32.38 0.42
CA PRO A 355 21.27 -33.61 0.10
C PRO A 355 22.04 -33.38 -1.20
N GLY A 356 23.37 -33.47 -1.13
CA GLY A 356 24.23 -33.35 -2.29
C GLY A 356 23.89 -34.43 -3.33
N ASP A 357 23.96 -34.04 -4.60
CA ASP A 357 23.93 -34.96 -5.73
C ASP A 357 24.90 -36.14 -5.49
N PRO A 358 24.49 -37.38 -5.82
CA PRO A 358 25.35 -38.53 -5.65
C PRO A 358 26.58 -38.40 -6.56
N ALA A 359 27.75 -38.50 -5.96
CA ALA A 359 29.02 -38.59 -6.67
C ALA A 359 29.02 -39.77 -7.67
N PRO A 360 29.62 -39.62 -8.86
CA PRO A 360 29.68 -40.69 -9.85
C PRO A 360 30.55 -41.85 -9.35
N CYS A 361 30.01 -43.07 -9.45
CA CYS A 361 30.74 -44.31 -9.17
C CYS A 361 31.85 -44.55 -10.22
N PRO A 362 32.98 -45.17 -9.81
CA PRO A 362 34.15 -45.34 -10.67
C PRO A 362 33.97 -46.49 -11.68
N GLU A 363 34.29 -46.22 -12.95
CA GLU A 363 34.35 -47.23 -14.00
C GLU A 363 35.54 -48.19 -13.78
N SER A 364 35.23 -49.47 -13.62
CA SER A 364 36.20 -50.56 -13.64
C SER A 364 36.39 -51.01 -15.09
N GLY A 365 37.60 -50.79 -15.63
CA GLY A 365 37.96 -51.20 -16.98
C GLY A 365 38.19 -52.71 -17.14
N PRO A 366 38.21 -53.22 -18.38
CA PRO A 366 38.87 -54.47 -18.72
C PRO A 366 40.15 -54.22 -19.55
N GLY A 367 41.20 -54.98 -19.25
CA GLY A 367 42.46 -54.99 -20.02
C GLY A 367 42.38 -55.83 -21.32
N PRO A 368 43.52 -56.34 -21.84
CA PRO A 368 44.42 -55.61 -22.75
C PRO A 368 44.63 -56.32 -24.10
N GLY A 369 45.18 -55.59 -25.09
CA GLY A 369 45.72 -56.12 -26.37
C GLY A 369 45.62 -55.08 -27.49
N THR A 370 46.69 -54.35 -27.79
CA THR A 370 47.69 -54.61 -28.85
C THR A 370 47.25 -54.18 -30.26
N GLU A 371 48.08 -53.29 -30.82
CA GLU A 371 48.35 -53.01 -32.24
C GLU A 371 47.53 -51.96 -33.04
N ALA A 372 48.30 -50.92 -33.43
CA ALA A 372 48.57 -50.51 -34.80
C ALA A 372 47.74 -49.38 -35.46
N ARG A 373 48.46 -48.28 -35.67
CA ARG A 373 48.72 -47.56 -36.94
C ARG A 373 47.57 -46.82 -37.66
N SER A 374 47.87 -45.53 -37.85
CA SER A 374 47.79 -44.77 -39.11
C SER A 374 46.42 -44.23 -39.59
N ALA A 375 46.39 -42.89 -39.54
CA ALA A 375 46.19 -41.98 -40.67
C ALA A 375 44.76 -41.61 -41.14
N SER A 376 44.68 -40.32 -41.44
CA SER A 376 43.82 -39.66 -42.44
C SER A 376 42.46 -39.10 -42.00
N ASN A 377 42.53 -37.80 -41.71
CA ASN A 377 41.63 -36.69 -42.09
C ASN A 377 40.99 -36.84 -43.50
N PRO A 378 40.17 -35.88 -44.02
CA PRO A 378 38.99 -35.13 -43.53
C PRO A 378 37.79 -35.23 -44.53
N ASP A 379 36.59 -34.73 -44.19
CA ASP A 379 35.78 -33.83 -45.07
C ASP A 379 34.49 -33.36 -44.34
N ARG A 380 34.28 -32.03 -44.21
CA ARG A 380 33.31 -31.16 -44.93
C ARG A 380 31.84 -31.32 -44.47
N LEU A 381 31.08 -30.28 -44.13
CA LEU A 381 30.99 -28.90 -44.63
C LEU A 381 30.45 -27.93 -43.53
N GLN A 382 31.01 -26.72 -43.45
CA GLN A 382 30.30 -25.49 -43.00
C GLN A 382 29.63 -24.81 -44.24
N PRO A 383 29.16 -23.54 -44.25
CA PRO A 383 28.80 -22.55 -43.20
C PRO A 383 27.48 -21.77 -43.53
N LEU A 384 27.03 -20.84 -42.66
CA LEU A 384 26.99 -19.39 -42.95
C LEU A 384 26.53 -18.57 -41.73
N ALA A 385 27.33 -17.56 -41.39
CA ALA A 385 26.95 -16.39 -40.62
C ALA A 385 26.69 -15.24 -41.60
N ASP A 386 25.87 -14.26 -41.21
CA ASP A 386 25.99 -12.90 -41.75
C ASP A 386 25.69 -11.87 -40.65
N ASP A 387 26.65 -10.98 -40.47
CA ASP A 387 26.66 -9.75 -39.67
C ASP A 387 26.00 -8.61 -40.45
N ALA A 388 25.32 -7.69 -39.77
CA ALA A 388 25.26 -6.27 -40.17
C ALA A 388 24.77 -5.37 -39.02
N ASP A 389 25.69 -4.59 -38.44
CA ASP A 389 25.45 -3.41 -37.60
C ASP A 389 25.56 -2.11 -38.47
N PRO A 390 25.30 -0.88 -37.98
CA PRO A 390 24.61 0.19 -38.73
C PRO A 390 25.57 1.32 -39.18
N PRO A 391 25.08 2.39 -39.84
CA PRO A 391 25.88 3.59 -40.02
C PRO A 391 25.41 4.78 -39.19
N HIS A 392 26.41 5.42 -38.57
CA HIS A 392 26.41 6.79 -38.08
C HIS A 392 26.14 7.81 -39.19
N GLY A 393 25.52 8.95 -38.80
CA GLY A 393 25.44 10.16 -39.61
C GLY A 393 25.35 11.41 -38.73
N THR A 394 26.47 12.09 -38.56
CA THR A 394 26.64 13.44 -38.00
C THR A 394 26.21 14.52 -39.01
N ALA A 395 25.56 15.59 -38.54
CA ALA A 395 25.62 16.90 -39.19
C ALA A 395 25.32 18.04 -38.20
N THR A 396 26.20 19.05 -38.26
CA THR A 396 26.31 20.26 -37.45
C THR A 396 25.78 21.47 -38.23
N ALA A 397 25.06 22.40 -37.57
CA ALA A 397 24.99 23.86 -37.83
C ALA A 397 23.91 24.46 -36.90
N ALA A 398 24.18 25.26 -35.86
CA ALA A 398 24.72 26.63 -35.82
C ALA A 398 23.72 27.75 -36.19
N VAL A 399 23.28 28.47 -35.14
CA VAL A 399 23.12 29.95 -35.01
C VAL A 399 21.83 30.61 -35.56
N SER A 400 21.00 31.15 -34.65
CA SER A 400 20.74 32.62 -34.49
C SER A 400 19.56 32.92 -33.56
N THR A 401 19.84 33.48 -32.38
CA THR A 401 18.97 34.44 -31.68
C THR A 401 19.03 35.81 -32.40
N PRO A 402 17.99 36.66 -32.29
CA PRO A 402 18.12 37.76 -31.32
C PRO A 402 16.79 38.16 -30.65
N SER A 403 16.89 38.53 -29.36
CA SER A 403 16.07 39.60 -28.77
C SER A 403 16.87 40.90 -28.82
N PRO A 404 16.20 42.07 -28.92
CA PRO A 404 16.29 42.98 -27.77
C PRO A 404 15.03 43.84 -27.51
N THR A 405 14.54 43.78 -26.25
CA THR A 405 14.18 44.91 -25.35
C THR A 405 13.03 45.88 -25.75
N PRO A 406 12.63 46.87 -24.91
CA PRO A 406 11.31 46.88 -24.27
C PRO A 406 10.45 48.10 -24.70
N SER A 407 9.15 48.10 -24.43
CA SER A 407 8.35 49.32 -24.51
C SER A 407 7.49 49.55 -23.28
N THR A 408 7.78 50.68 -22.68
CA THR A 408 7.16 51.45 -21.61
C THR A 408 5.63 51.61 -21.77
N ALA A 409 4.94 51.61 -20.62
CA ALA A 409 3.65 52.26 -20.36
C ALA A 409 3.73 53.80 -20.59
N PRO A 410 2.70 54.66 -20.41
CA PRO A 410 1.35 54.40 -19.86
C PRO A 410 0.17 55.07 -20.61
N SER A 411 -1.06 54.66 -20.29
CA SER A 411 -2.25 55.50 -20.00
C SER A 411 -3.39 54.62 -19.48
#